data_AF-A0A954X1K5-F1
#
_entry.id   AF-A0A954X1K5-F1
#
_cell.length_a   1.000
_cell.length_b   1.000
_cell.length_c   1.000
_cell.angle_alpha   90.00
_cell.angle_beta   90.00
_cell.angle_gamma   90.00
#
_symmetry.space_group_name_H-M   'P 1'
#
loop_
_entity.id
_entity.type
_entity.pdbx_description
1 polymer ?
#
loop_
_entity_poly.entity_id
_entity_poly.type
_entity_poly.pdbx_seq_one_letter_code
_entity_poly.pdbx_strand_id
1 'polypeptide(L)'
;LHARGLAEDTSVLVWGEFGRTPKISAQVGRDHWPRVACALLAGGGMKMGQVIGATDRLAGEPIDRPVAFQEVFATLYHNLGIDVGHVTIPDLHGRPQYLVDTGVEPIRELI
;
A
#
# COMPACT_ATOMS: atom_id res chain seq x y z
N LEU A 1 -13.56 -13.13 8.57
CA LEU A 1 -12.27 -13.83 8.49
C LEU A 1 -12.12 -14.84 9.61
N HIS A 2 -11.97 -14.39 10.87
CA HIS A 2 -11.74 -15.28 12.02
C HIS A 2 -12.81 -16.36 12.22
N ALA A 3 -14.10 -16.01 12.20
CA ALA A 3 -15.19 -16.97 12.37
C ALA A 3 -15.22 -18.10 11.32
N ARG A 4 -14.54 -17.89 10.18
CA ARG A 4 -14.44 -18.87 9.09
C ARG A 4 -13.07 -19.53 8.99
N GLY A 5 -12.13 -19.21 9.88
CA GLY A 5 -10.75 -19.71 9.82
C GLY A 5 -9.92 -19.17 8.65
N LEU A 6 -10.34 -18.08 8.00
CA LEU A 6 -9.72 -17.54 6.78
C LEU A 6 -8.72 -16.40 7.05
N ALA A 7 -8.27 -16.22 8.29
CA ALA A 7 -7.43 -15.07 8.64
C ALA A 7 -6.05 -15.15 7.97
N GLU A 8 -5.47 -16.36 7.88
CA GLU A 8 -4.17 -16.59 7.26
C GLU A 8 -4.23 -16.60 5.73
N ASP A 9 -5.35 -17.01 5.14
CA ASP A 9 -5.49 -17.20 3.68
C ASP A 9 -6.15 -16.01 2.96
N THR A 10 -6.40 -14.89 3.66
CA THR A 10 -7.05 -13.72 3.05
C THR A 10 -6.40 -12.43 3.49
N SER A 11 -5.81 -11.72 2.53
CA SER A 11 -5.35 -10.35 2.73
C SER A 11 -6.50 -9.37 2.56
N VAL A 12 -6.64 -8.44 3.50
CA VAL A 12 -7.58 -7.30 3.45
C VAL A 12 -6.78 -6.01 3.41
N LEU A 13 -7.12 -5.15 2.47
CA LEU A 13 -6.59 -3.79 2.34
C LEU A 13 -7.76 -2.81 2.38
N VAL A 14 -7.67 -1.82 3.27
CA VAL A 14 -8.57 -0.65 3.29
C VAL A 14 -7.73 0.58 3.04
N TRP A 15 -8.01 1.26 1.94
CA TRP A 15 -7.17 2.34 1.45
C TRP A 15 -7.98 3.32 0.61
N GLY A 16 -7.56 4.58 0.60
CA GLY A 16 -8.08 5.62 -0.29
C GLY A 16 -7.09 5.93 -1.41
N GLU A 17 -7.59 6.55 -2.49
CA GLU A 17 -6.78 6.90 -3.66
C GLU A 17 -5.71 7.97 -3.36
N PHE A 18 -6.03 8.93 -2.50
CA PHE A 18 -5.15 10.02 -2.10
C PHE A 18 -5.52 10.53 -0.70
N GLY A 19 -4.59 11.20 -0.05
CA GLY A 19 -4.86 11.88 1.21
C GLY A 19 -5.56 13.21 1.01
N ARG A 20 -5.65 13.95 2.12
CA ARG A 20 -6.32 15.25 2.19
C ARG A 20 -5.42 16.28 2.83
N THR A 21 -5.50 17.52 2.36
CA THR A 21 -4.68 18.60 2.91
C THR A 21 -4.88 18.73 4.43
N PRO A 22 -3.81 18.91 5.21
CA PRO A 22 -3.93 19.22 6.64
C PRO A 22 -4.76 20.48 6.89
N LYS A 23 -4.56 21.48 6.03
CA LYS A 23 -5.26 22.76 6.07
C LYS A 23 -6.60 22.66 5.35
N ILE A 24 -7.63 23.23 5.97
CA ILE A 24 -8.95 23.35 5.38
C ILE A 24 -8.94 24.45 4.32
N SER A 25 -9.39 24.15 3.11
CA SER A 25 -9.59 25.09 2.02
C SER A 25 -10.95 25.77 2.13
N ALA A 26 -11.04 27.01 1.64
CA ALA A 26 -12.25 27.83 1.80
C ALA A 26 -13.46 27.34 0.99
N GLN A 27 -13.24 26.52 -0.03
CA GLN A 27 -14.27 26.17 -1.02
C GLN A 27 -14.79 24.74 -0.85
N VAL A 28 -13.91 23.78 -0.53
CA VAL A 28 -14.23 22.34 -0.61
C VAL A 28 -13.86 21.56 0.65
N GLY A 29 -13.52 22.25 1.75
CA GLY A 29 -13.11 21.61 2.98
C GLY A 29 -11.65 21.16 2.93
N ARG A 30 -11.31 20.04 2.30
CA ARG A 30 -9.90 19.60 2.15
C ARG A 30 -9.61 19.14 0.73
N ASP A 31 -8.51 19.64 0.17
CA ASP A 31 -8.11 19.36 -1.21
C ASP A 31 -7.43 17.98 -1.33
N HIS A 32 -7.18 17.54 -2.57
CA HIS A 32 -6.38 16.35 -2.85
C HIS A 32 -4.94 16.55 -2.40
N TRP A 33 -4.40 15.56 -1.69
CA TRP A 33 -3.05 15.61 -1.16
C TRP A 33 -2.30 14.29 -1.43
N PRO A 34 -1.49 14.21 -2.50
CA PRO A 34 -0.82 12.97 -2.89
C PRO A 34 0.41 12.65 -2.02
N ARG A 35 0.82 13.56 -1.14
CA ARG A 35 2.06 13.40 -0.36
C ARG A 35 1.95 12.38 0.77
N VAL A 36 0.76 12.26 1.36
CA VAL A 36 0.51 11.43 2.53
C VAL A 36 -0.88 10.83 2.42
N ALA A 37 -0.98 9.52 2.59
CA ALA A 37 -2.23 8.79 2.82
C ALA A 37 -1.98 7.73 3.90
N CYS A 38 -3.03 7.02 4.32
CA CYS A 38 -2.89 5.86 5.19
C CYS A 38 -3.62 4.66 4.59
N ALA A 39 -3.10 3.47 4.86
CA ALA A 39 -3.71 2.21 4.50
C ALA A 39 -3.80 1.34 5.75
N LEU A 40 -4.85 0.52 5.84
CA LEU A 40 -5.00 -0.53 6.83
C LEU A 40 -4.88 -1.87 6.12
N LEU A 41 -3.98 -2.71 6.60
CA LEU A 41 -3.78 -4.07 6.12
C LEU A 41 -4.18 -5.06 7.21
N ALA A 42 -4.67 -6.24 6.83
CA ALA A 42 -4.98 -7.32 7.76
C ALA A 42 -4.98 -8.71 7.10
N GLY A 43 -4.64 -9.75 7.88
CA GLY A 43 -4.71 -11.15 7.46
C GLY A 43 -3.60 -11.56 6.50
N GLY A 44 -3.80 -12.64 5.76
CA GLY A 44 -2.89 -13.08 4.71
C GLY A 44 -1.53 -13.58 5.19
N GLY A 45 -1.43 -14.02 6.45
CA GLY A 45 -0.17 -14.42 7.07
C GLY A 45 0.77 -13.26 7.43
N MET A 46 0.32 -12.00 7.26
CA MET A 46 1.15 -10.83 7.55
C MET A 46 1.39 -10.67 9.06
N LYS A 47 2.55 -10.09 9.41
CA LYS A 47 2.89 -9.69 10.78
C LYS A 47 2.04 -8.51 11.25
N MET A 48 0.90 -8.82 11.86
CA MET A 48 -0.09 -7.83 12.30
C MET A 48 0.29 -7.09 13.61
N GLY A 49 -0.45 -6.02 13.92
CA GLY A 49 -0.35 -5.29 15.20
C GLY A 49 0.68 -4.16 15.20
N GLN A 50 1.04 -3.66 14.03
CA GLN A 50 2.12 -2.69 13.85
C GLN A 50 1.59 -1.36 13.30
N VAL A 51 2.37 -0.29 13.51
CA VAL A 51 2.28 0.96 12.76
C VAL A 51 3.60 1.13 12.01
N ILE A 52 3.54 1.26 10.70
CA ILE A 52 4.71 1.37 9.83
C ILE A 52 4.74 2.78 9.24
N GLY A 53 5.85 3.48 9.48
CA GLY A 53 6.03 4.87 9.07
C GLY A 53 5.36 5.89 9.97
N ALA A 54 5.71 7.16 9.76
CA ALA A 54 5.10 8.29 10.46
C ALA A 54 5.06 9.53 9.57
N THR A 55 4.19 10.46 9.94
CA THR A 55 4.07 11.77 9.30
C THR A 55 4.42 12.87 10.29
N ASP A 56 4.65 14.08 9.79
CA ASP A 56 4.79 15.25 10.64
C ASP A 56 3.56 15.45 11.54
N ARG A 57 3.67 16.35 12.53
CA ARG A 57 2.58 16.62 13.48
C ARG A 57 1.28 17.10 12.81
N LEU A 58 1.33 17.52 11.54
CA LEU A 58 0.19 18.01 10.78
C LEU A 58 -0.37 16.96 9.80
N ALA A 59 0.26 15.78 9.69
CA ALA A 59 -0.01 14.79 8.64
C ALA A 59 0.16 15.34 7.21
N GLY A 60 1.09 16.28 7.02
CA GLY A 60 1.36 16.93 5.73
C GLY A 60 2.45 16.24 4.90
N GLU A 61 3.47 15.71 5.57
CA GLU A 61 4.63 15.07 4.94
C GLU A 61 5.00 13.78 5.70
N PRO A 62 5.52 12.75 5.01
CA PRO A 62 6.13 11.61 5.69
C PRO A 62 7.48 12.01 6.31
N ILE A 63 7.74 11.57 7.54
CA ILE A 63 9.00 11.90 8.27
C ILE A 63 9.78 10.68 8.72
N ASP A 64 9.16 9.50 8.75
CA ASP A 64 9.81 8.24 9.10
C ASP A 64 9.22 7.11 8.25
N ARG A 65 10.10 6.21 7.79
CA ARG A 65 9.80 5.02 6.97
C ARG A 65 8.58 5.22 6.04
N PRO A 66 8.66 6.10 5.02
CA PRO A 66 7.58 6.25 4.04
C PRO A 66 7.34 4.90 3.35
N VAL A 67 6.07 4.61 3.07
CA VAL A 67 5.65 3.44 2.30
C VAL A 67 5.06 3.93 0.98
N ALA A 68 5.64 3.50 -0.13
CA ALA A 68 5.10 3.79 -1.45
C ALA A 68 3.88 2.90 -1.75
N PHE A 69 2.99 3.41 -2.60
CA PHE A 69 1.81 2.67 -3.07
C PHE A 69 2.20 1.31 -3.66
N GLN A 70 3.31 1.26 -4.38
CA GLN A 70 3.80 0.04 -5.01
C GLN A 70 4.36 -0.99 -4.02
N GLU A 71 4.88 -0.61 -2.85
CA GLU A 71 5.28 -1.57 -1.81
C GLU A 71 4.06 -2.33 -1.27
N VAL A 72 2.91 -1.66 -1.16
CA VAL A 72 1.64 -2.30 -0.77
C VAL A 72 1.23 -3.33 -1.81
N PHE A 73 1.27 -2.98 -3.11
CA PHE A 73 0.99 -3.93 -4.18
C PHE A 73 1.96 -5.11 -4.20
N ALA A 74 3.26 -4.86 -4.06
CA ALA A 74 4.28 -5.89 -3.97
C ALA A 74 4.02 -6.86 -2.81
N THR A 75 3.58 -6.35 -1.66
CA THR A 75 3.18 -7.17 -0.50
C THR A 75 1.99 -8.08 -0.80
N LEU A 76 0.95 -7.54 -1.47
CA LEU A 76 -0.20 -8.36 -1.85
C LEU A 76 0.16 -9.42 -2.88
N TYR A 77 1.01 -9.09 -3.87
CA TYR A 77 1.51 -10.07 -4.85
C TYR A 77 2.38 -11.13 -4.20
N HIS A 78 3.23 -10.77 -3.23
CA HIS A 78 4.01 -11.72 -2.44
C HIS A 78 3.09 -12.74 -1.74
N ASN A 79 2.01 -12.29 -1.08
CA ASN A 79 1.05 -13.17 -0.43
C ASN A 79 0.31 -14.11 -1.41
N LEU A 80 0.25 -13.74 -2.69
CA LEU A 80 -0.29 -14.58 -3.76
C LEU A 80 0.76 -15.51 -4.39
N GLY A 81 2.02 -15.48 -3.91
CA GLY A 81 3.13 -16.25 -4.48
C GLY A 81 3.63 -15.72 -5.83
N ILE A 82 3.38 -14.45 -6.13
CA ILE A 82 3.76 -13.81 -7.40
C ILE A 82 5.07 -13.04 -7.19
N ASP A 83 6.09 -13.40 -7.96
CA ASP A 83 7.37 -12.69 -7.98
C ASP A 83 7.31 -11.46 -8.89
N VAL A 84 7.18 -10.29 -8.27
CA VAL A 84 7.07 -9.00 -8.97
C VAL A 84 8.36 -8.58 -9.70
N GLY A 85 9.51 -9.19 -9.38
CA GLY A 85 10.78 -8.94 -10.07
C GLY A 85 10.88 -9.62 -11.44
N HIS A 86 10.02 -10.60 -11.72
CA HIS A 86 10.09 -11.40 -12.95
C HIS A 86 8.76 -11.45 -13.72
N VAL A 87 7.62 -11.36 -13.03
CA VAL A 87 6.31 -11.45 -13.67
C VAL A 87 5.96 -10.16 -14.39
N THR A 88 5.49 -10.31 -15.63
CA THR A 88 5.02 -9.21 -16.47
C THR A 88 3.66 -9.54 -17.08
N ILE A 89 2.90 -8.50 -17.41
CA ILE A 89 1.67 -8.60 -18.20
C ILE A 89 1.87 -7.87 -19.54
N PRO A 90 1.38 -8.40 -20.67
CA PRO A 90 1.47 -7.70 -21.93
C PRO A 90 0.51 -6.50 -21.93
N ASP A 91 0.98 -5.34 -22.42
CA ASP A 91 0.08 -4.25 -22.79
C ASP A 91 -0.68 -4.55 -24.10
N LEU A 92 -1.51 -3.61 -24.56
CA LEU A 92 -2.30 -3.76 -25.79
C LEU A 92 -1.45 -3.92 -27.07
N HIS A 93 -0.14 -3.63 -27.01
CA HIS A 93 0.81 -3.80 -28.09
C HIS A 93 1.74 -5.01 -27.87
N GLY A 94 1.49 -5.82 -26.84
CA GLY A 94 2.29 -7.00 -26.50
C GLY A 94 3.60 -6.68 -25.77
N ARG A 95 3.84 -5.44 -25.33
CA ARG A 95 5.05 -5.11 -24.56
C ARG A 95 4.88 -5.58 -23.12
N PRO A 96 5.89 -6.26 -22.53
CA PRO A 96 5.81 -6.68 -21.14
C PRO A 96 5.85 -5.47 -20.21
N GLN A 97 4.90 -5.41 -19.28
CA GLN A 97 4.81 -4.44 -18.20
C GLN A 97 4.99 -5.17 -16.87
N TYR A 98 5.93 -4.71 -16.04
CA TYR A 98 6.05 -5.21 -14.68
C TYR A 98 4.85 -4.81 -13.83
N LEU A 99 4.57 -5.58 -12.78
CA LEU A 99 3.44 -5.34 -11.89
C LEU A 99 3.65 -4.11 -10.98
N VAL A 100 4.91 -3.77 -10.72
CA VAL A 100 5.40 -2.59 -9.99
C VAL A 100 6.69 -2.11 -10.65
N ASP A 101 7.18 -0.92 -10.28
CA ASP A 101 8.44 -0.40 -10.82
C ASP A 101 9.63 -1.29 -10.38
N THR A 102 10.68 -1.32 -11.20
CA THR A 102 11.87 -2.13 -10.92
C THR A 102 12.51 -1.74 -9.58
N GLY A 103 12.80 -2.74 -8.74
CA GLY A 103 13.44 -2.56 -7.44
C GLY A 103 12.47 -2.24 -6.30
N VAL A 104 11.16 -2.21 -6.56
CA VAL A 104 10.16 -2.19 -5.50
C VAL A 104 10.05 -3.57 -4.87
N GLU A 105 10.27 -3.60 -3.57
CA GLU A 105 10.15 -4.80 -2.75
C GLU A 105 8.88 -4.74 -1.88
N PRO A 106 8.36 -5.89 -1.44
CA PRO A 106 7.31 -5.92 -0.43
C PRO A 106 7.70 -5.21 0.88
N ILE A 107 6.70 -4.83 1.68
CA ILE A 107 6.91 -4.21 2.98
C ILE A 107 7.50 -5.26 3.92
N ARG A 108 8.83 -5.22 4.09
CA ARG A 108 9.61 -6.17 4.90
C ARG A 108 9.11 -6.33 6.34
N GLU A 109 8.46 -5.32 6.91
CA GLU A 109 7.93 -5.36 8.27
C GLU A 109 6.71 -6.31 8.40
N LEU A 110 6.00 -6.56 7.29
CA LEU A 110 4.80 -7.40 7.22
C LEU A 110 5.08 -8.87 6.90
N ILE A 111 6.29 -9.21 6.44
CA ILE A 111 6.69 -10.56 5.99
C ILE A 111 7.68 -11.17 6.96
#